data_AF-A0A7C6U0D9-F1
#
_entry.id   AF-A0A7C6U0D9-F1
#
_cell.length_a   1.000
_cell.length_b   1.000
_cell.length_c   1.000
_cell.angle_alpha   90.00
_cell.angle_beta   90.00
_cell.angle_gamma   90.00
#
_symmetry.space_group_name_H-M   'P 1'
#
loop_
_entity.id
_entity.type
_entity.pdbx_description
1 polymer ?
#
loop_
_entity_poly.entity_id
_entity_poly.type
_entity_poly.pdbx_seq_one_letter_code
_entity_poly.pdbx_strand_id
1 'polypeptide(L)'
;MSEFIGKMDNFLTEEKRMPEVKEEELFKKAINKAGKELLVTRSFFDNVTDPDMVDHAIYAMQAAERKYAYLLKFAREKGYRQPLKEALLKNISGEED
;
A
#
# COMPACT_ATOMS: atom_id res chain seq x y z
N MET A 1 -22.13 43.31 -10.96
CA MET A 1 -20.81 43.10 -11.59
C MET A 1 -19.72 42.75 -10.56
N SER A 2 -19.71 43.33 -9.34
CA SER A 2 -18.67 43.08 -8.33
C SER A 2 -18.71 41.69 -7.65
N GLU A 3 -19.91 41.15 -7.37
CA GLU A 3 -20.03 39.82 -6.72
C GLU A 3 -19.61 38.63 -7.61
N PHE A 4 -19.62 38.81 -8.93
CA PHE A 4 -19.28 37.76 -9.88
C PHE A 4 -17.76 37.55 -9.93
N ILE A 5 -16.99 38.64 -9.92
CA ILE A 5 -15.52 38.61 -9.89
C ILE A 5 -15.03 38.03 -8.56
N GLY A 6 -15.61 38.42 -7.42
CA GLY A 6 -15.25 37.85 -6.12
C GLY A 6 -15.54 36.35 -6.00
N LYS A 7 -16.62 35.84 -6.62
CA LYS A 7 -16.89 34.40 -6.69
C LYS A 7 -15.94 33.67 -7.63
N MET A 8 -15.50 34.31 -8.72
CA MET A 8 -14.52 33.75 -9.65
C MET A 8 -13.12 33.69 -9.03
N ASP A 9 -12.71 34.70 -8.26
CA ASP A 9 -11.43 34.69 -7.55
C ASP A 9 -11.39 33.57 -6.50
N ASN A 10 -12.48 33.33 -5.78
CA ASN A 10 -12.59 32.23 -4.82
C ASN A 10 -12.67 30.84 -5.51
N PHE A 11 -13.19 30.78 -6.73
CA PHE A 11 -13.27 29.54 -7.54
C PHE A 11 -11.93 29.20 -8.21
N LEU A 12 -11.14 30.20 -8.57
CA LEU A 12 -9.79 30.03 -9.15
C LEU A 12 -8.70 29.83 -8.08
N THR A 13 -9.01 30.06 -6.79
CA THR A 13 -8.10 29.85 -5.65
C THR A 13 -8.40 28.59 -4.84
N GLU A 14 -9.53 27.91 -5.11
CA GLU A 14 -9.77 26.52 -4.71
C GLU A 14 -8.92 25.57 -5.58
N GLU A 15 -7.59 25.81 -5.59
CA GLU A 15 -6.63 24.74 -5.83
C GLU A 15 -6.98 23.68 -4.80
N LYS A 16 -7.64 22.62 -5.26
CA LYS A 16 -8.02 21.43 -4.51
C LYS A 16 -6.77 20.97 -3.77
N ARG A 17 -6.60 21.44 -2.52
CA ARG A 17 -5.41 21.16 -1.72
C ARG A 17 -5.40 19.65 -1.53
N MET A 18 -4.64 18.95 -2.35
CA MET A 18 -4.38 17.55 -2.13
C MET A 18 -3.79 17.48 -0.73
N PRO A 19 -4.36 16.66 0.18
CA PRO A 19 -3.80 16.53 1.50
C PRO A 19 -2.33 16.17 1.33
N GLU A 20 -1.45 16.91 2.00
CA GLU A 20 -0.02 16.62 2.00
C GLU A 20 0.19 15.27 2.68
N VAL A 21 0.21 14.20 1.90
CA VAL A 21 0.40 12.85 2.43
C VAL A 21 1.88 12.71 2.74
N LYS A 22 2.20 12.59 4.03
CA LYS A 22 3.58 12.37 4.50
C LYS A 22 4.18 11.14 3.81
N GLU A 23 5.43 11.24 3.36
CA GLU A 23 6.19 10.15 2.71
C GLU A 23 6.12 8.84 3.53
N GLU A 24 6.21 8.95 4.86
CA GLU A 24 6.08 7.82 5.78
C GLU A 24 4.73 7.09 5.66
N GLU A 25 3.61 7.82 5.53
CA GLU A 25 2.28 7.23 5.41
C GLU A 25 2.08 6.53 4.06
N LEU A 26 2.66 7.09 2.98
CA LEU A 26 2.72 6.40 1.69
C LEU A 26 3.51 5.10 1.80
N PHE A 27 4.64 5.12 2.53
CA PHE A 27 5.47 3.95 2.76
C PHE A 27 4.75 2.86 3.54
N LYS A 28 4.06 3.23 4.63
CA LYS A 28 3.23 2.31 5.43
C LYS A 28 2.15 1.66 4.57
N LYS A 29 1.43 2.45 3.76
CA LYS A 29 0.42 1.94 2.82
C LYS A 29 1.02 0.97 1.80
N ALA A 30 2.19 1.29 1.24
CA ALA A 30 2.87 0.42 0.28
C ALA A 30 3.30 -0.91 0.90
N ILE A 31 3.85 -0.90 2.12
CA ILE A 31 4.22 -2.11 2.87
C ILE A 31 2.99 -2.98 3.14
N ASN A 32 1.89 -2.39 3.64
CA ASN A 32 0.66 -3.12 3.91
C ASN A 32 0.09 -3.75 2.63
N LYS A 33 0.09 -3.00 1.52
CA LYS A 33 -0.36 -3.51 0.23
C LYS A 33 0.50 -4.69 -0.25
N ALA A 34 1.82 -4.56 -0.17
CA ALA A 34 2.75 -5.64 -0.54
C ALA A 34 2.60 -6.88 0.35
N GLY A 35 2.30 -6.70 1.65
CA GLY A 35 1.99 -7.80 2.56
C GLY A 35 0.71 -8.54 2.17
N LYS A 36 -0.38 -7.81 1.88
CA LYS A 36 -1.63 -8.41 1.36
C LYS A 36 -1.40 -9.15 0.04
N GLU A 37 -0.64 -8.55 -0.88
CA GLU A 37 -0.26 -9.17 -2.16
C GLU A 37 0.54 -10.48 -1.96
N LEU A 38 1.48 -10.49 -1.00
CA LEU A 38 2.21 -11.70 -0.64
C LEU A 38 1.29 -12.81 -0.10
N LEU A 39 0.34 -12.47 0.77
CA LEU A 39 -0.64 -13.46 1.27
C LEU A 39 -1.51 -14.03 0.14
N VAL A 40 -1.99 -13.16 -0.77
CA VAL A 40 -2.81 -13.58 -1.92
C VAL A 40 -2.01 -14.48 -2.86
N THR A 41 -0.79 -14.10 -3.21
CA THR A 41 0.06 -14.89 -4.13
C THR A 41 0.51 -16.21 -3.52
N ARG A 42 0.76 -16.27 -2.21
CA ARG A 42 1.01 -17.52 -1.50
C ARG A 42 -0.21 -18.44 -1.53
N SER A 43 -1.40 -17.92 -1.23
CA SER A 43 -2.64 -18.68 -1.34
C SER A 43 -2.89 -19.18 -2.77
N PHE A 44 -2.60 -18.35 -3.79
CA PHE A 44 -2.67 -18.77 -5.19
C PHE A 44 -1.70 -19.91 -5.50
N PHE A 45 -0.44 -19.82 -5.06
CA PHE A 45 0.54 -20.90 -5.21
C PHE A 45 0.11 -22.19 -4.51
N ASP A 46 -0.45 -22.11 -3.30
CA ASP A 46 -0.90 -23.28 -2.54
C ASP A 46 -2.10 -23.98 -3.19
N ASN A 47 -2.92 -23.25 -3.96
CA ASN A 47 -4.17 -23.75 -4.53
C ASN A 47 -4.15 -23.92 -6.07
N VAL A 48 -3.05 -23.61 -6.75
CA VAL A 48 -2.97 -23.75 -8.22
C VAL A 48 -2.98 -25.23 -8.59
N THR A 49 -3.93 -25.63 -9.42
CA THR A 49 -4.09 -27.01 -9.90
C THR A 49 -3.84 -27.16 -11.40
N ASP A 50 -3.90 -26.05 -12.14
CA ASP A 50 -3.57 -25.99 -13.56
C ASP A 50 -2.04 -26.04 -13.74
N PRO A 51 -1.47 -27.09 -14.35
CA PRO A 51 -0.04 -27.22 -14.56
C PRO A 51 0.57 -26.05 -15.33
N ASP A 52 -0.19 -25.44 -16.27
CA ASP A 52 0.30 -24.33 -17.10
C ASP A 52 0.41 -23.02 -16.31
N MET A 53 -0.17 -22.97 -15.10
CA MET A 53 -0.15 -21.79 -14.21
C MET A 53 0.83 -21.90 -13.06
N VAL A 54 1.48 -23.06 -12.85
CA VAL A 54 2.41 -23.29 -11.73
C VAL A 54 3.59 -22.33 -11.78
N ASP A 55 4.21 -22.18 -12.95
CA ASP A 55 5.34 -21.26 -13.12
C ASP A 55 4.92 -19.82 -12.81
N HIS A 56 3.76 -19.40 -13.30
CA HIS A 56 3.21 -18.09 -13.01
C HIS A 56 3.02 -17.88 -11.50
N ALA A 57 2.47 -18.88 -10.79
CA ALA A 57 2.28 -18.83 -9.34
C ALA A 57 3.62 -18.70 -8.58
N ILE A 58 4.65 -19.45 -8.99
CA ILE A 58 5.99 -19.37 -8.42
C ILE A 58 6.57 -17.96 -8.60
N TYR A 59 6.56 -17.44 -9.83
CA TYR A 59 7.12 -16.12 -10.13
C TYR A 59 6.36 -15.00 -9.41
N ALA A 60 5.03 -15.08 -9.35
CA ALA A 60 4.20 -14.10 -8.66
C ALA A 60 4.51 -14.06 -7.15
N MET A 61 4.58 -15.22 -6.50
CA MET A 61 4.93 -15.32 -5.08
C MET A 61 6.33 -14.76 -4.81
N GLN A 62 7.34 -15.18 -5.59
CA GLN A 62 8.71 -14.69 -5.43
C GLN A 62 8.84 -13.17 -5.67
N ALA A 63 8.10 -12.62 -6.64
CA ALA A 63 8.08 -11.19 -6.89
C ALA A 63 7.47 -10.42 -5.70
N ALA A 64 6.36 -10.91 -5.14
CA ALA A 64 5.71 -10.33 -3.97
C ALA A 64 6.61 -10.38 -2.73
N GLU A 65 7.29 -11.51 -2.48
CA GLU A 65 8.26 -11.67 -1.37
C GLU A 65 9.40 -10.66 -1.48
N ARG A 66 10.01 -10.54 -2.66
CA ARG A 66 11.12 -9.59 -2.89
C ARG A 66 10.67 -8.15 -2.72
N LYS A 67 9.50 -7.79 -3.25
CA LYS A 67 8.91 -6.45 -3.12
C LYS A 67 8.64 -6.10 -1.65
N TYR A 68 8.01 -7.00 -0.90
CA TYR A 68 7.73 -6.78 0.52
C TYR A 68 9.02 -6.63 1.33
N ALA A 69 9.99 -7.52 1.13
CA ALA A 69 11.29 -7.45 1.81
C ALA A 69 12.05 -6.16 1.51
N TYR A 70 12.05 -5.70 0.24
CA TYR A 70 12.67 -4.43 -0.16
C TYR A 70 12.03 -3.24 0.56
N LEU A 71 10.70 -3.17 0.59
CA LEU A 71 9.99 -2.07 1.25
C LEU A 71 10.24 -2.03 2.76
N LEU A 72 10.30 -3.19 3.42
CA LEU A 72 10.67 -3.28 4.84
C LEU A 72 12.10 -2.80 5.09
N LYS A 73 13.05 -3.23 4.25
CA LYS A 73 14.45 -2.78 4.33
C LYS A 73 14.54 -1.25 4.19
N PHE A 74 13.87 -0.68 3.19
CA PHE A 74 13.89 0.75 2.93
C PHE A 74 13.25 1.56 4.06
N ALA A 75 12.11 1.10 4.60
CA ALA A 75 11.47 1.75 5.75
C ALA A 75 12.40 1.78 6.98
N ARG A 76 13.14 0.69 7.23
CA ARG A 76 14.14 0.64 8.30
C ARG A 76 15.27 1.65 8.08
N GLU A 77 15.78 1.76 6.85
CA GLU A 77 16.84 2.71 6.48
C GLU A 77 16.38 4.17 6.63
N LYS A 78 15.10 4.45 6.38
CA LYS A 78 14.48 5.77 6.56
C LYS A 78 14.05 6.08 7.99
N GLY A 79 14.18 5.13 8.92
CA GLY A 79 13.73 5.28 10.31
C GLY A 79 12.20 5.26 10.47
N TYR A 80 11.45 4.81 9.46
CA TYR A 80 10.01 4.60 9.56
C TYR A 80 9.77 3.38 10.46
N ARG A 81 9.64 3.63 11.77
CA ARG A 81 9.38 2.58 12.75
C ARG A 81 8.02 1.96 12.48
N GLN A 82 8.03 0.71 12.05
CA GLN A 82 6.85 -0.13 12.11
C GLN A 82 6.78 -0.74 13.52
N PRO A 83 5.68 -0.57 14.28
CA PRO A 83 5.39 -1.47 15.38
C PRO A 83 5.08 -2.84 14.78
N LEU A 84 6.13 -3.61 14.48
CA LEU A 84 6.08 -4.90 13.78
C LEU A 84 5.16 -5.91 14.49
N LYS A 85 4.93 -5.73 15.78
CA LYS A 85 4.04 -6.56 16.60
C LYS A 85 2.56 -6.23 16.40
N GLU A 86 2.20 -4.97 16.18
CA GLU A 86 0.79 -4.54 16.08
C GLU A 86 0.20 -4.78 14.69
N ALA A 87 0.99 -4.60 13.63
CA ALA A 87 0.53 -4.86 12.26
C ALA A 87 0.30 -6.36 11.98
N LEU A 88 1.10 -7.24 12.58
CA LEU A 88 0.86 -8.69 12.50
C LEU A 88 -0.35 -9.11 13.34
N LEU A 89 -0.56 -8.52 14.52
CA LEU A 89 -1.73 -8.80 15.37
C LEU A 89 -3.03 -8.30 14.74
N LYS A 90 -3.05 -7.10 14.12
CA LYS A 90 -4.24 -6.55 13.45
C LYS A 90 -4.64 -7.33 12.19
N ASN A 91 -3.69 -7.84 11.42
CA ASN A 91 -4.00 -8.65 10.23
C ASN A 91 -4.52 -10.05 10.58
N ILE A 92 -4.29 -10.55 11.80
CA ILE A 92 -4.84 -11.82 12.30
C ILE A 92 -6.23 -11.59 12.93
N SER A 93 -6.51 -10.41 13.50
CA SER A 93 -7.75 -10.13 14.23
C SER A 93 -8.93 -9.66 13.37
N GLY A 94 -8.74 -9.38 12.08
CA GLY A 94 -9.86 -9.12 11.15
C GLY A 94 -10.74 -7.91 11.49
N GLU A 95 -10.25 -6.96 12.27
CA GLU A 95 -10.96 -5.70 12.52
C GLU A 95 -10.54 -4.68 11.46
N GLU A 96 -11.38 -4.57 10.42
CA GLU A 96 -11.41 -3.42 9.49
C GLU A 96 -12.37 -2.37 10.10
N ASP A 97 -11.85 -1.19 10.41
CA ASP A 97 -12.65 0.02 10.68
C ASP A 97 -13.27 0.57 9.38
#